data_AF-A0A522Q300-F1
#
_entry.id   AF-A0A522Q300-F1
#
_cell.length_a   1.000
_cell.length_b   1.000
_cell.length_c   1.000
_cell.angle_alpha   90.00
_cell.angle_beta   90.00
_cell.angle_gamma   90.00
#
_symmetry.space_group_name_H-M   'P 1'
#
loop_
_entity.id
_entity.type
_entity.pdbx_description
1 polymer ?
#
loop_
_entity_poly.entity_id
_entity_poly.type
_entity_poly.pdbx_seq_one_letter_code
_entity_poly.pdbx_strand_id
1 'polypeptide(L)' 'MKSRDSNSRDLFVKYFKSRPDIGFGKLLLDIAFEPRNPFKPWEPRKMKKGFVAAVLYLLMACVWFGYFSLGG' A
#
# COMPACT_ATOMS: atom_id res chain seq x y z
N MET A 1 -3.61 -14.46 41.84
CA MET A 1 -3.25 -13.65 40.65
C MET A 1 -3.38 -14.56 39.42
N LYS A 2 -4.38 -14.33 38.58
CA LYS A 2 -4.63 -15.16 37.39
C LYS A 2 -3.60 -14.78 36.33
N SER A 3 -2.71 -15.69 35.96
CA SER A 3 -1.79 -15.51 34.83
C SER A 3 -2.66 -15.24 33.61
N ARG A 4 -2.60 -13.99 33.13
CA ARG A 4 -3.30 -13.58 31.94
C ARG A 4 -2.43 -14.12 30.81
N ASP A 5 -2.66 -15.37 30.43
CA ASP A 5 -2.10 -15.99 29.22
C ASP A 5 -2.70 -15.25 28.01
N SER A 6 -2.31 -14.00 27.83
CA SER A 6 -2.60 -13.24 26.63
C SER A 6 -1.80 -13.91 25.53
N ASN A 7 -2.50 -14.74 24.74
CA ASN A 7 -1.99 -15.33 23.52
C ASN A 7 -1.11 -14.30 22.80
N SER A 8 0.17 -14.61 22.63
CA SER A 8 1.16 -13.67 22.07
C SER A 8 0.72 -13.12 20.72
N ARG A 9 -0.06 -13.90 19.96
CA ARG A 9 -0.70 -13.48 18.70
C ARG A 9 -1.63 -12.26 18.89
N ASP A 10 -2.40 -12.22 19.96
CA ASP A 10 -3.33 -11.12 20.25
C ASP A 10 -2.59 -9.81 20.56
N LEU A 11 -1.44 -9.92 21.24
CA LEU A 11 -0.56 -8.77 21.48
C LEU A 11 0.02 -8.23 20.16
N PHE A 12 0.45 -9.11 19.25
CA PHE A 12 0.93 -8.71 17.93
C PHE A 12 -0.17 -8.06 17.09
N VAL A 13 -1.35 -8.67 17.01
CA VAL A 13 -2.48 -8.11 16.26
C VAL A 13 -2.86 -6.74 16.81
N LYS A 14 -2.95 -6.58 18.13
CA LYS A 14 -3.27 -5.31 18.77
C LYS A 14 -2.18 -4.25 18.50
N TYR A 15 -0.91 -4.64 18.51
CA TYR A 15 0.22 -3.76 18.20
C TYR A 15 0.17 -3.26 16.75
N PHE A 16 0.05 -4.16 15.77
CA PHE A 16 -0.04 -3.76 14.36
C PHE A 16 -1.30 -2.95 14.05
N LYS A 17 -2.43 -3.28 14.69
CA LYS A 17 -3.67 -2.51 14.53
C LYS A 17 -3.57 -1.10 15.10
N SER A 18 -2.73 -0.88 16.12
CA SER A 18 -2.48 0.44 16.71
C SER A 18 -1.51 1.32 15.90
N ARG A 19 -0.82 0.74 14.91
CA ARG A 19 0.21 1.39 14.08
C ARG A 19 -0.31 1.59 12.66
N PRO A 20 -1.06 2.67 12.37
CA PRO A 20 -1.55 2.95 11.02
C PRO A 20 -0.40 3.26 10.02
N ASP A 21 0.80 3.48 10.53
CA ASP A 21 2.06 3.60 9.81
C ASP A 21 2.64 2.26 9.34
N ILE A 22 2.11 1.12 9.81
CA ILE A 22 2.58 -0.22 9.46
C ILE A 22 1.44 -1.00 8.81
N GLY A 23 1.62 -1.43 7.57
CA GLY A 23 0.65 -2.29 6.90
C GLY A 23 0.68 -2.18 5.38
N PHE A 24 -0.03 -3.10 4.72
CA PHE A 24 -0.05 -3.20 3.27
C PHE A 24 -0.62 -1.95 2.60
N GLY A 25 -1.67 -1.35 3.17
CA GLY A 25 -2.24 -0.11 2.64
C GLY A 25 -1.25 1.07 2.69
N LYS A 26 -0.50 1.21 3.79
CA LYS A 26 0.54 2.24 3.91
C LYS A 26 1.69 1.99 2.95
N LEU A 27 2.09 0.74 2.76
CA LEU A 27 3.10 0.33 1.78
C LEU A 27 2.67 0.68 0.35
N LEU A 28 1.44 0.36 -0.03
CA LEU A 28 0.89 0.74 -1.34
C LEU A 28 0.86 2.26 -1.53
N LEU A 29 0.45 3.02 -0.50
CA LEU A 29 0.45 4.48 -0.54
C LEU A 29 1.86 5.06 -0.66
N ASP A 30 2.86 4.47 -0.01
CA ASP A 30 4.26 4.93 -0.09
C ASP A 30 4.92 4.55 -1.42
N ILE A 31 4.43 3.50 -2.10
CA ILE A 31 4.78 3.19 -3.49
C ILE A 31 4.13 4.17 -4.45
N ALA A 32 2.84 4.50 -4.26
CA ALA A 32 2.08 5.35 -5.17
C ALA A 32 2.41 6.84 -5.04
N PHE A 33 2.66 7.31 -3.82
CA PHE A 33 2.83 8.73 -3.52
C PHE A 33 4.24 9.05 -3.01
N GLU A 34 4.65 10.30 -3.22
CA GLU A 34 5.87 10.85 -2.61
C GLU A 34 5.74 10.90 -1.07
N PRO A 35 6.87 10.82 -0.34
CA PRO A 35 6.87 10.94 1.11
C PRO A 35 6.27 12.28 1.53
N ARG A 36 5.51 12.26 2.62
CA ARG A 36 4.85 13.48 3.12
C ARG A 36 5.91 14.45 3.65
N ASN A 37 5.80 15.73 3.25
CA ASN A 37 6.68 16.77 3.77
C ASN A 37 6.33 17.07 5.25
N PRO A 38 7.25 16.85 6.20
CA PRO A 38 6.98 17.07 7.62
C PRO A 38 6.76 18.56 7.97
N PHE A 39 7.27 19.48 7.16
CA PHE A 39 7.12 20.93 7.37
C PHE A 39 5.81 21.48 6.81
N LYS A 40 5.11 20.70 5.98
CA LYS A 40 3.85 21.09 5.34
C LYS A 40 2.84 19.95 5.35
N PRO A 41 2.32 19.55 6.51
CA PRO A 41 1.42 18.42 6.62
C PRO A 41 0.09 18.63 5.87
N TRP A 42 -0.35 19.88 5.68
CA TRP A 42 -1.60 20.19 4.98
C TRP A 42 -1.51 20.05 3.46
N GLU A 43 -0.31 19.99 2.87
CA GLU A 43 -0.18 19.86 1.42
C GLU A 43 -0.55 18.43 0.95
N PRO A 44 -1.33 18.30 -0.14
CA PRO A 44 -1.65 16.99 -0.71
C PRO A 44 -0.38 16.32 -1.26
N ARG A 45 -0.28 15.00 -1.07
CA ARG A 45 0.86 14.22 -1.56
C ARG A 45 0.83 14.11 -3.08
N LYS A 46 1.98 14.31 -3.72
CA LYS A 46 2.12 14.14 -5.17
C LYS A 46 2.25 12.66 -5.51
N MET A 47 1.65 12.24 -6.62
CA MET A 47 1.85 10.90 -7.18
C MET A 47 3.27 10.78 -7.73
N LYS A 48 3.93 9.64 -7.50
CA LYS A 48 5.23 9.37 -8.10
C LYS A 48 5.06 9.15 -9.61
N LYS A 49 5.82 9.87 -10.43
CA LYS A 49 5.79 9.71 -11.90
C LYS A 49 6.07 8.26 -12.33
N GLY A 50 6.99 7.58 -11.63
CA GLY A 50 7.30 6.17 -11.87
C GLY A 50 6.13 5.23 -11.59
N PHE A 51 5.30 5.52 -10.58
CA PHE A 51 4.10 4.74 -10.29
C PHE A 51 3.07 4.91 -11.41
N VAL A 52 2.84 6.14 -11.87
CA VAL A 52 1.94 6.41 -13.00
C VAL A 52 2.40 5.68 -14.27
N ALA A 53 3.71 5.69 -14.56
CA ALA A 53 4.29 4.97 -15.69
C ALA A 53 4.09 3.44 -15.56
N ALA A 54 4.28 2.87 -14.36
CA ALA A 54 4.05 1.46 -14.11
C ALA A 54 2.59 1.05 -14.30
N VAL A 55 1.64 1.88 -13.84
CA VAL A 55 0.20 1.65 -14.05
C VAL A 55 -0.15 1.70 -15.53
N LEU A 56 0.34 2.69 -16.27
CA LEU A 56 0.13 2.78 -17.72
C LEU A 56 0.69 1.57 -18.46
N TYR A 57 1.89 1.12 -18.08
CA TYR A 57 2.51 -0.07 -18.64
C TYR A 57 1.69 -1.33 -18.36
N LEU A 58 1.19 -1.49 -17.13
CA LEU A 58 0.33 -2.60 -16.76
C LEU A 58 -0.98 -2.61 -17.57
N LEU A 59 -1.61 -1.45 -17.75
CA LEU A 59 -2.82 -1.33 -18.58
C LEU A 59 -2.55 -1.73 -20.03
N MET A 60 -1.43 -1.27 -20.62
CA MET A 60 -1.02 -1.67 -21.96
C MET A 60 -0.79 -3.19 -22.05
N ALA A 61 -0.15 -3.79 -21.04
CA ALA A 61 0.05 -5.23 -20.97
C ALA A 61 -1.28 -5.99 -20.87
N CYS A 62 -2.26 -5.48 -20.10
CA CYS A 62 -3.60 -6.07 -20.02
C CYS A 62 -4.36 -5.99 -21.34
N VAL A 63 -4.28 -4.85 -22.05
CA VAL A 63 -4.89 -4.69 -23.37
C VAL A 63 -4.25 -5.64 -24.39
N TRP A 64 -2.92 -5.70 -24.42
CA TRP A 64 -2.17 -6.63 -25.26
C TRP A 64 -2.57 -8.08 -24.96
N PHE A 65 -2.54 -8.48 -23.69
CA PHE A 65 -2.93 -9.82 -23.27
C PHE A 65 -4.38 -10.14 -23.65
N GLY A 66 -5.32 -9.23 -23.39
CA GLY A 66 -6.73 -9.41 -23.74
C GLY A 66 -6.94 -9.56 -25.25
N TYR A 67 -6.26 -8.75 -26.05
CA TYR A 67 -6.30 -8.86 -27.51
C TYR A 67 -5.85 -10.24 -27.99
N PHE A 68 -4.72 -10.75 -27.49
CA PHE A 68 -4.17 -12.04 -27.91
C PHE A 68 -4.84 -13.27 -27.26
N SER A 69 -5.44 -13.13 -26.08
CA SER A 69 -5.98 -14.27 -25.32
C SER A 69 -7.50 -14.42 -25.41
N LEU A 70 -8.23 -13.34 -25.73
CA LEU A 70 -9.70 -13.36 -25.87
C LEU A 70 -10.15 -13.10 -27.32
N GLY A 71 -9.27 -12.58 -28.18
CA GLY A 71 -9.55 -12.34 -29.61
C GLY A 71 -8.97 -13.39 -30.56
N GLY A 72 -8.35 -14.45 -30.02
CA GLY A 72 -7.81 -15.60 -30.77
C GLY A 72 -8.69 -16.83 -30.66
#